data_AF-A0A2G4GKF2-F1
#
_entry.id   AF-A0A2G4GKF2-F1
#
_cell.length_a   1.000
_cell.length_b   1.000
_cell.length_c   1.000
_cell.angle_alpha   90.00
_cell.angle_beta   90.00
_cell.angle_gamma   90.00
#
_symmetry.space_group_name_H-M   'P 1'
#
loop_
_entity.id
_entity.type
_entity.pdbx_description
1 polymer ?
#
loop_
_entity_poly.entity_id
_entity_poly.type
_entity_poly.pdbx_seq_one_letter_code
_entity_poly.pdbx_strand_id
1 'polypeptide(L)'
;MKQSKSYFKISITQSVLLSSVYLLPFLSTFLVKTVGLLPESVGAVINTMSIVIQAPLMLIVLVYLNENNKINKLIGLSLTLLLAFTSLAIAINGVTESNLLFILLIGSIPVFIFSSKLFINFVKHSILEQKKTSKAILMSAIVFAFGSFIALIIMNMAEPQKHANDMFAFLGLVSGISTVLITLTVALSKKEIKEAPVKQFSPSYQSEKNAWKGIQLAKVSEG
;
A
#
# COMPACT_ATOMS: atom_id res chain seq x y z
N MET A 1 -23.90 19.90 -0.26
CA MET A 1 -23.15 20.83 -1.12
C MET A 1 -21.65 20.49 -1.02
N LYS A 2 -20.92 20.51 -2.14
CA LYS A 2 -19.51 20.07 -2.38
C LYS A 2 -19.23 18.56 -2.31
N GLN A 3 -19.59 17.85 -3.38
CA GLN A 3 -18.81 16.68 -3.81
C GLN A 3 -17.45 17.17 -4.32
N SER A 4 -16.42 17.07 -3.48
CA SER A 4 -15.04 17.24 -3.91
C SER A 4 -14.69 16.09 -4.86
N LYS A 5 -14.82 16.33 -6.17
CA LYS A 5 -14.16 15.50 -7.19
C LYS A 5 -12.66 15.79 -7.12
N SER A 6 -11.99 15.23 -6.12
CA SER A 6 -10.53 15.12 -6.13
C SER A 6 -10.17 13.94 -7.02
N TYR A 7 -9.75 14.24 -8.24
CA TYR A 7 -9.11 13.25 -9.10
C TYR A 7 -7.74 12.93 -8.49
N PHE A 8 -7.72 12.02 -7.52
CA PHE A 8 -6.49 11.58 -6.85
C PHE A 8 -5.58 10.91 -7.89
N LYS A 9 -4.62 11.69 -8.36
CA LYS A 9 -3.50 11.32 -9.23
C LYS A 9 -2.46 10.66 -8.31
N ILE A 10 -2.13 9.39 -8.54
CA ILE A 10 -0.95 8.80 -7.87
C ILE A 10 0.24 9.64 -8.32
N SER A 11 0.79 10.43 -7.42
CA SER A 11 2.00 11.20 -7.71
C SER A 11 3.13 10.21 -7.93
N ILE A 12 3.99 10.45 -8.92
CA ILE A 12 5.22 9.67 -9.14
C ILE A 12 6.00 9.52 -7.83
N THR A 13 5.97 10.53 -6.96
CA THR A 13 6.57 10.53 -5.62
C THR A 13 6.01 9.42 -4.72
N GLN A 14 4.71 9.16 -4.74
CA GLN A 14 4.07 8.11 -3.93
C GLN A 14 4.48 6.72 -4.43
N SER A 15 4.55 6.54 -5.74
CA SER A 15 5.02 5.30 -6.37
C SER A 15 6.50 5.02 -6.17
N VAL A 16 7.33 6.06 -6.10
CA VAL A 16 8.76 5.94 -5.75
C VAL A 16 8.93 5.59 -4.27
N LEU A 17 8.10 6.16 -3.38
CA LEU A 17 8.06 5.82 -1.95
C LEU A 17 7.65 4.35 -1.72
N LEU A 18 6.44 3.95 -2.16
CA LEU A 18 6.24 2.78 -3.02
C LEU A 18 7.37 1.76 -3.10
N SER A 19 8.03 1.81 -4.26
CA SER A 19 9.08 0.90 -4.64
C SER A 19 10.25 0.92 -3.66
N SER A 20 10.56 2.06 -3.04
CA SER A 20 11.65 2.15 -2.06
C SER A 20 11.39 1.30 -0.80
N VAL A 21 10.14 1.24 -0.32
CA VAL A 21 9.76 0.43 0.86
C VAL A 21 10.00 -1.06 0.60
N TYR A 22 9.71 -1.52 -0.61
CA TYR A 22 9.80 -2.94 -0.98
C TYR A 22 11.17 -3.33 -1.57
N LEU A 23 11.91 -2.37 -2.14
CA LEU A 23 13.27 -2.59 -2.62
C LEU A 23 14.26 -2.83 -1.49
N LEU A 24 14.10 -2.17 -0.34
CA LEU A 24 14.98 -2.35 0.83
C LEU A 24 15.08 -3.81 1.30
N PRO A 25 13.99 -4.50 1.66
CA PRO A 25 14.04 -5.90 2.09
C PRO A 25 14.43 -6.86 0.94
N PHE A 26 14.08 -6.54 -0.31
CA PHE A 26 14.51 -7.30 -1.47
C PHE A 26 16.03 -7.21 -1.68
N LEU A 27 16.60 -6.00 -1.68
CA LEU A 27 18.03 -5.75 -1.80
C LEU A 27 18.80 -6.37 -0.64
N SER A 28 18.28 -6.26 0.58
CA SER A 28 18.85 -6.92 1.75
C SER A 28 18.98 -8.43 1.53
N THR A 29 17.88 -9.09 1.14
CA THR A 29 17.86 -10.54 0.96
C THR A 29 18.73 -10.96 -0.23
N PHE A 30 18.63 -10.25 -1.35
CA PHE A 30 19.33 -10.58 -2.58
C PHE A 30 20.84 -10.34 -2.48
N LEU A 31 21.27 -9.15 -2.03
CA LEU A 31 22.70 -8.79 -1.96
C LEU A 31 23.45 -9.59 -0.89
N VAL A 32 22.81 -9.86 0.25
CA VAL A 32 23.45 -10.53 1.38
C VAL A 32 23.41 -12.04 1.22
N LYS A 33 22.25 -12.64 0.93
CA LYS A 33 22.09 -14.10 0.93
C LYS A 33 22.34 -14.75 -0.43
N THR A 34 22.05 -14.07 -1.54
CA THR A 34 22.16 -14.69 -2.88
C THR A 34 23.50 -14.39 -3.55
N VAL A 35 23.99 -13.15 -3.43
CA VAL A 35 25.23 -12.75 -4.14
C VAL A 35 26.46 -12.72 -3.22
N GLY A 36 26.29 -12.71 -1.90
CA GLY A 36 27.41 -12.72 -0.94
C GLY A 36 28.34 -11.51 -1.08
N LEU A 37 27.84 -10.40 -1.65
CA LEU A 37 28.65 -9.23 -2.03
C LEU A 37 29.04 -8.35 -0.84
N LEU A 38 28.38 -8.52 0.31
CA LEU A 38 28.55 -7.67 1.48
C LEU A 38 29.08 -8.47 2.66
N PRO A 39 29.97 -7.89 3.50
CA PRO A 39 30.34 -8.48 4.77
C PRO A 39 29.10 -8.79 5.63
N GLU A 40 29.12 -9.89 6.37
CA GLU A 40 27.99 -10.34 7.19
C GLU A 40 27.48 -9.26 8.15
N SER A 41 28.39 -8.47 8.71
CA SER A 41 28.07 -7.33 9.59
C SER A 41 27.24 -6.24 8.89
N VAL A 42 27.59 -5.92 7.64
CA VAL A 42 26.84 -4.95 6.82
C VAL A 42 25.49 -5.53 6.43
N GLY A 43 25.45 -6.82 6.07
CA GLY A 43 24.20 -7.51 5.74
C GLY A 43 23.22 -7.58 6.90
N ALA A 44 23.71 -7.87 8.10
CA ALA A 44 22.90 -7.87 9.32
C ALA A 44 22.29 -6.50 9.60
N VAL A 45 23.07 -5.42 9.52
CA VAL A 45 22.58 -4.05 9.73
C VAL A 45 21.52 -3.67 8.70
N ILE A 46 21.74 -3.97 7.42
CA ILE A 46 20.77 -3.69 6.34
C ILE A 46 19.47 -4.47 6.58
N ASN A 47 19.56 -5.73 7.00
CA ASN A 47 18.39 -6.55 7.30
C ASN A 47 17.60 -6.02 8.50
N THR A 48 18.29 -5.67 9.58
CA THR A 48 17.68 -5.03 10.76
C THR A 48 16.96 -3.74 10.39
N MET A 49 17.62 -2.85 9.65
CA MET A 49 17.02 -1.58 9.21
C MET A 49 15.81 -1.81 8.30
N SER A 50 15.90 -2.77 7.38
CA SER A 50 14.80 -3.13 6.49
C SER A 50 13.57 -3.57 7.29
N ILE A 51 13.75 -4.48 8.26
CA ILE A 51 12.66 -4.99 9.09
C ILE A 51 12.03 -3.89 9.95
N VAL A 52 12.86 -3.08 10.62
CA VAL A 52 12.40 -2.04 11.54
C VAL A 52 11.65 -0.92 10.82
N ILE A 53 12.10 -0.52 9.64
CA ILE A 53 11.55 0.64 8.91
C ILE A 53 10.34 0.26 8.05
N GLN A 54 10.25 -0.99 7.57
CA GLN A 54 9.26 -1.40 6.57
C GLN A 54 7.81 -1.13 6.99
N ALA A 55 7.39 -1.58 8.17
CA ALA A 55 6.02 -1.40 8.64
C ALA A 55 5.67 0.08 8.93
N PRO A 56 6.51 0.86 9.65
CA PRO A 56 6.30 2.30 9.82
C PRO A 56 6.17 3.06 8.49
N LEU A 57 7.07 2.78 7.54
CA LEU A 57 7.08 3.43 6.23
C LEU A 57 5.80 3.10 5.44
N MET A 58 5.32 1.86 5.51
CA MET A 58 4.07 1.48 4.87
C MET A 58 2.85 2.15 5.52
N LEU A 59 2.81 2.29 6.85
CA LEU A 59 1.73 3.03 7.51
C LEU A 59 1.69 4.49 7.05
N ILE A 60 2.84 5.15 6.91
CA ILE A 60 2.94 6.51 6.35
C ILE A 60 2.37 6.55 4.92
N VAL A 61 2.74 5.58 4.09
CA VAL A 61 2.18 5.44 2.74
C VAL A 61 0.66 5.30 2.76
N LEU A 62 0.11 4.48 3.65
CA LEU A 62 -1.34 4.28 3.77
C LEU A 62 -2.06 5.57 4.18
N VAL A 63 -1.46 6.42 5.01
CA VAL A 63 -1.98 7.77 5.31
C VAL A 63 -2.06 8.60 4.04
N TYR A 64 -1.02 8.59 3.21
CA TYR A 64 -1.01 9.35 1.94
C TYR A 64 -2.01 8.82 0.92
N LEU A 65 -2.31 7.52 0.93
CA LEU A 65 -3.26 6.89 0.01
C LEU A 65 -4.72 7.05 0.43
N ASN A 66 -4.98 7.43 1.68
CA ASN A 66 -6.34 7.52 2.24
C ASN A 66 -6.77 8.96 2.47
N GLU A 67 -7.96 9.31 1.98
CA GLU A 67 -8.54 10.65 2.15
C GLU A 67 -9.35 10.79 3.44
N ASN A 68 -9.67 9.68 4.11
CA ASN A 68 -10.50 9.70 5.31
C ASN A 68 -9.68 10.07 6.57
N ASN A 69 -9.86 11.30 7.05
CA ASN A 69 -9.21 11.82 8.26
C ASN A 69 -9.37 10.93 9.52
N LYS A 70 -10.49 10.23 9.69
CA LYS A 70 -10.68 9.34 10.85
C LYS A 70 -9.76 8.11 10.77
N ILE A 71 -9.64 7.52 9.59
CA ILE A 71 -8.74 6.38 9.35
C ILE A 71 -7.28 6.84 9.43
N ASN A 72 -6.94 8.03 8.93
CA ASN A 72 -5.58 8.58 9.03
C ASN A 72 -5.16 8.80 10.49
N LYS A 73 -6.07 9.26 11.37
CA LYS A 73 -5.79 9.35 12.81
C LYS A 73 -5.50 7.98 13.44
N LEU A 74 -6.24 6.94 13.06
CA LEU A 74 -6.02 5.58 13.56
C LEU A 74 -4.69 4.99 13.05
N ILE A 75 -4.35 5.24 11.78
CA ILE A 75 -3.05 4.85 11.22
C ILE A 75 -1.93 5.58 11.96
N GLY A 76 -2.06 6.89 12.21
CA GLY A 76 -1.10 7.68 12.97
C GLY A 76 -0.91 7.18 14.40
N LEU A 77 -2.00 6.83 15.10
CA LEU A 77 -1.91 6.20 16.44
C LEU A 77 -1.17 4.86 16.38
N SER A 78 -1.49 4.03 15.39
CA SER A 78 -0.83 2.73 15.18
C SER A 78 0.65 2.88 14.88
N LEU A 79 1.03 3.91 14.11
CA LEU A 79 2.42 4.25 13.83
C LEU A 79 3.16 4.65 15.11
N THR A 80 2.58 5.52 15.94
CA THR A 80 3.19 5.92 17.21
C THR A 80 3.36 4.72 18.15
N LEU A 81 2.32 3.88 18.28
CA LEU A 81 2.38 2.65 19.09
C LEU A 81 3.44 1.68 18.56
N LEU A 82 3.54 1.52 17.24
CA LEU A 82 4.53 0.64 16.62
C LEU A 82 5.96 1.14 16.87
N LEU A 83 6.21 2.44 16.73
CA LEU A 83 7.52 3.03 16.99
C LEU A 83 7.92 2.90 18.47
N ALA A 84 6.97 3.15 19.38
CA ALA A 84 7.19 2.96 20.81
C ALA A 84 7.49 1.50 21.15
N PHE A 85 6.68 0.57 20.60
CA PHE A 85 6.88 -0.87 20.76
C PHE A 85 8.25 -1.32 20.23
N THR A 86 8.61 -0.90 19.01
CA THR A 86 9.87 -1.29 18.37
C THR A 86 11.07 -0.78 19.16
N SER A 87 11.01 0.47 19.63
CA SER A 87 12.07 1.06 20.46
C SER A 87 12.22 0.29 21.78
N LEU A 88 11.11 -0.05 22.43
CA LEU A 88 11.11 -0.79 23.68
C LEU A 88 11.60 -2.24 23.50
N ALA A 89 11.13 -2.93 22.46
CA ALA A 89 11.52 -4.29 22.15
C ALA A 89 13.02 -4.41 21.86
N ILE A 90 13.60 -3.43 21.14
CA ILE A 90 15.04 -3.38 20.90
C ILE A 90 15.80 -3.04 22.18
N ALA A 91 15.30 -2.10 22.99
CA ALA A 91 15.96 -1.71 24.24
C ALA A 91 16.01 -2.85 25.27
N ILE A 92 14.97 -3.69 25.35
CA ILE A 92 14.88 -4.77 26.34
C ILE A 92 15.54 -6.06 25.84
N ASN A 93 15.21 -6.50 24.62
CA ASN A 93 15.61 -7.83 24.11
C ASN A 93 16.82 -7.78 23.17
N GLY A 94 17.34 -6.59 22.87
CA GLY A 94 18.44 -6.40 21.92
C GLY A 94 18.06 -6.69 20.46
N VAL A 95 19.05 -6.64 19.58
CA VAL A 95 18.90 -6.93 18.16
C VAL A 95 19.20 -8.41 17.93
N THR A 96 18.20 -9.26 18.14
CA THR A 96 18.25 -10.70 17.84
C THR A 96 17.29 -11.05 16.71
N GLU A 97 17.58 -12.11 15.96
CA GLU A 97 16.75 -12.53 14.83
C GLU A 97 15.30 -12.81 15.24
N SER A 98 15.11 -13.53 16.35
CA SER A 98 13.77 -13.81 16.90
C SER A 98 13.01 -12.53 17.26
N ASN A 99 13.68 -11.55 17.89
CA ASN A 99 13.07 -10.28 18.24
C ASN A 99 12.72 -9.46 16.98
N LEU A 100 13.56 -9.49 15.94
CA LEU A 100 13.28 -8.82 14.67
C LEU A 100 12.08 -9.41 13.94
N LEU A 101 11.93 -10.74 13.93
CA LEU A 101 10.74 -11.39 13.38
C LEU A 101 9.48 -11.04 14.16
N PHE A 102 9.59 -10.93 15.49
CA PHE A 102 8.48 -10.51 16.34
C PHE A 102 8.05 -9.06 16.08
N ILE A 103 9.03 -8.15 15.93
CA ILE A 103 8.80 -6.76 15.51
C ILE A 103 8.14 -6.71 14.14
N LEU A 104 8.62 -7.50 13.18
CA LEU A 104 8.07 -7.58 11.83
C LEU A 104 6.61 -8.06 11.85
N LEU A 105 6.31 -9.08 12.65
CA LEU A 105 4.95 -9.63 12.80
C LEU A 105 4.01 -8.57 13.36
N ILE A 106 4.36 -7.96 14.48
CA ILE A 106 3.55 -6.93 15.15
C ILE A 106 3.35 -5.71 14.25
N GLY A 107 4.40 -5.29 13.52
CA GLY A 107 4.32 -4.21 12.55
C GLY A 107 3.46 -4.53 11.33
N SER A 108 3.45 -5.80 10.89
CA SER A 108 2.71 -6.23 9.70
C SER A 108 1.20 -6.29 9.90
N ILE A 109 0.74 -6.60 11.12
CA ILE A 109 -0.69 -6.71 11.46
C ILE A 109 -1.48 -5.41 11.15
N PRO A 110 -1.12 -4.23 11.70
CA PRO A 110 -1.87 -3.00 11.43
C PRO A 110 -1.82 -2.63 9.95
N VAL A 111 -0.66 -2.84 9.29
CA VAL A 111 -0.52 -2.59 7.85
C VAL A 111 -1.49 -3.46 7.07
N PHE A 112 -1.60 -4.74 7.38
CA PHE A 112 -2.53 -5.67 6.73
C PHE A 112 -3.99 -5.26 6.95
N ILE A 113 -4.38 -4.88 8.18
CA ILE A 113 -5.74 -4.47 8.50
C ILE A 113 -6.14 -3.21 7.72
N PHE A 114 -5.30 -2.16 7.76
CA PHE A 114 -5.61 -0.90 7.08
C PHE A 114 -5.55 -1.04 5.56
N SER A 115 -4.57 -1.77 5.02
CA SER A 115 -4.48 -2.01 3.58
C SER A 115 -5.66 -2.83 3.07
N SER A 116 -6.13 -3.84 3.81
CA SER A 116 -7.31 -4.63 3.45
C SER A 116 -8.58 -3.79 3.43
N LYS A 117 -8.77 -2.93 4.45
CA LYS A 117 -9.92 -2.03 4.51
C LYS A 117 -9.93 -1.04 3.34
N LEU A 118 -8.76 -0.48 3.00
CA LEU A 118 -8.62 0.42 1.86
C LEU A 118 -8.79 -0.32 0.53
N PHE A 119 -8.26 -1.52 0.38
CA PHE A 119 -8.43 -2.37 -0.79
C PHE A 119 -9.91 -2.61 -1.09
N ILE A 120 -10.71 -3.01 -0.10
CA ILE A 120 -12.16 -3.21 -0.26
C ILE A 120 -12.84 -1.94 -0.76
N ASN A 121 -12.48 -0.77 -0.20
CA ASN A 121 -13.04 0.51 -0.64
C ASN A 121 -12.65 0.84 -2.09
N PHE A 122 -11.39 0.61 -2.46
CA PHE A 122 -10.92 0.86 -3.84
C PHE A 122 -11.51 -0.11 -4.85
N VAL A 123 -11.68 -1.39 -4.51
CA VAL A 123 -12.35 -2.37 -5.38
C VAL A 123 -13.81 -1.97 -5.62
N LYS A 124 -14.54 -1.59 -4.56
CA LYS A 124 -15.91 -1.09 -4.69
C LYS A 124 -15.98 0.12 -5.62
N HIS A 125 -15.09 1.10 -5.44
CA HIS A 125 -15.02 2.26 -6.33
C HIS A 125 -14.62 1.90 -7.76
N SER A 126 -13.72 0.94 -7.96
CA SER A 126 -13.27 0.52 -9.30
C SER A 126 -14.37 -0.18 -10.08
N ILE A 127 -15.18 -1.02 -9.42
CA ILE A 127 -16.34 -1.70 -10.03
C ILE A 127 -17.42 -0.67 -10.40
N LEU A 128 -17.67 0.31 -9.52
CA LEU A 128 -18.71 1.33 -9.73
C LEU A 128 -18.32 2.43 -10.75
N GLU A 129 -17.05 2.85 -10.80
CA GLU A 129 -16.60 3.96 -11.66
C GLU A 129 -15.83 3.54 -12.92
N GLN A 130 -15.50 2.25 -13.09
CA GLN A 130 -14.78 1.63 -14.24
C GLN A 130 -13.48 2.33 -14.70
N LYS A 131 -12.87 3.22 -13.91
CA LYS A 131 -11.78 4.10 -14.37
C LYS A 131 -10.52 4.13 -13.50
N LYS A 132 -10.42 3.31 -12.45
CA LYS A 132 -9.32 3.41 -11.45
C LYS A 132 -8.81 2.05 -10.97
N THR A 133 -8.52 1.14 -11.92
CA THR A 133 -8.04 -0.22 -11.62
C THR A 133 -6.65 -0.22 -11.01
N SER A 134 -5.80 0.76 -11.37
CA SER A 134 -4.44 0.90 -10.87
C SER A 134 -4.34 0.94 -9.33
N LYS A 135 -5.25 1.64 -8.64
CA LYS A 135 -5.24 1.69 -7.16
C LYS A 135 -5.63 0.38 -6.50
N ALA A 136 -6.59 -0.33 -7.09
CA ALA A 136 -6.99 -1.64 -6.58
C ALA A 136 -5.83 -2.65 -6.72
N ILE A 137 -5.11 -2.61 -7.85
CA ILE A 137 -3.91 -3.43 -8.06
C ILE A 137 -2.83 -3.08 -7.03
N LEU A 138 -2.54 -1.79 -6.80
CA LEU A 138 -1.57 -1.36 -5.79
C LEU A 138 -1.89 -1.95 -4.41
N MET A 139 -3.13 -1.77 -3.98
CA MET A 139 -3.56 -2.19 -2.65
C MET A 139 -3.61 -3.71 -2.54
N SER A 140 -3.93 -4.43 -3.62
CA SER A 140 -3.84 -5.89 -3.65
C SER A 140 -2.40 -6.38 -3.46
N ALA A 141 -1.41 -5.70 -4.05
CA ALA A 141 -0.01 -6.05 -3.89
C ALA A 141 0.49 -5.84 -2.45
N ILE A 142 0.00 -4.78 -1.78
CA ILE A 142 0.31 -4.50 -0.38
C ILE A 142 -0.34 -5.55 0.53
N VAL A 143 -1.63 -5.83 0.34
CA VAL A 143 -2.37 -6.85 1.12
C VAL A 143 -1.73 -8.23 0.95
N PHE A 144 -1.36 -8.59 -0.28
CA PHE A 144 -0.64 -9.83 -0.57
C PHE A 144 0.71 -9.89 0.16
N ALA A 145 1.52 -8.83 0.10
CA ALA A 145 2.81 -8.78 0.76
C ALA A 145 2.71 -9.02 2.27
N PHE A 146 1.93 -8.16 2.94
CA PHE A 146 1.83 -8.18 4.40
C PHE A 146 1.05 -9.39 4.91
N GLY A 147 0.04 -9.87 4.17
CA GLY A 147 -0.63 -11.14 4.48
C GLY A 147 0.33 -12.33 4.41
N SER A 148 1.19 -12.36 3.38
CA SER A 148 2.19 -13.42 3.24
C SER A 148 3.29 -13.33 4.31
N PHE A 149 3.74 -12.13 4.69
CA PHE A 149 4.70 -11.97 5.78
C PHE A 149 4.16 -12.50 7.10
N ILE A 150 2.91 -12.16 7.46
CA ILE A 150 2.27 -12.67 8.67
C ILE A 150 2.20 -14.20 8.63
N ALA A 151 1.75 -14.78 7.51
CA ALA A 151 1.64 -16.23 7.36
C ALA A 151 3.00 -16.94 7.50
N LEU A 152 4.03 -16.43 6.81
CA LEU A 152 5.38 -17.01 6.85
C LEU A 152 6.00 -16.93 8.24
N ILE A 153 5.84 -15.80 8.95
CA ILE A 153 6.38 -15.66 10.30
C ILE A 153 5.64 -16.59 11.27
N ILE A 154 4.31 -16.71 11.18
CA ILE A 154 3.55 -17.65 12.03
C ILE A 154 3.99 -19.09 11.76
N MET A 155 4.16 -19.49 10.50
CA MET A 155 4.68 -20.82 10.15
C MET A 155 6.07 -21.07 10.72
N ASN A 156 6.97 -20.07 10.63
CA ASN A 156 8.30 -20.18 11.21
C ASN A 156 8.29 -20.23 12.75
N MET A 157 7.33 -19.57 13.41
CA MET A 157 7.16 -19.67 14.86
C MET A 157 6.60 -21.04 15.30
N ALA A 158 5.82 -21.71 14.45
CA ALA A 158 5.27 -23.03 14.73
C ALA A 158 6.32 -24.15 14.59
N GLU A 159 7.15 -24.10 13.54
CA GLU A 159 8.22 -25.09 13.29
C GLU A 159 9.56 -24.40 12.93
N PRO A 160 10.29 -23.82 13.91
CA PRO A 160 11.49 -23.01 13.64
C PRO A 160 12.62 -23.79 12.97
N GLN A 161 12.81 -25.05 13.38
CA GLN A 161 13.93 -25.89 12.91
C GLN A 161 13.80 -26.33 11.45
N LYS A 162 12.58 -26.29 10.89
CA LYS A 162 12.29 -26.77 9.53
C LYS A 162 12.28 -25.65 8.50
N HIS A 163 12.13 -24.38 8.93
CA HIS A 163 11.77 -23.28 8.02
C HIS A 163 12.69 -22.05 8.12
N ALA A 164 13.64 -22.00 9.05
CA ALA A 164 14.46 -20.80 9.28
C ALA A 164 15.22 -20.30 8.03
N ASN A 165 15.78 -21.21 7.23
CA ASN A 165 16.56 -20.82 6.05
C ASN A 165 15.66 -20.44 4.85
N ASP A 166 14.56 -21.16 4.67
CA ASP A 166 13.62 -20.95 3.56
C ASP A 166 12.75 -19.70 3.77
N MET A 167 12.44 -19.35 5.03
CA MET A 167 11.59 -18.21 5.36
C MET A 167 12.11 -16.92 4.74
N PHE A 168 13.40 -16.61 4.87
CA PHE A 168 13.96 -15.38 4.29
C PHE A 168 13.93 -15.38 2.76
N ALA A 169 14.12 -16.55 2.13
CA ALA A 169 13.99 -16.67 0.68
C ALA A 169 12.55 -16.37 0.25
N PHE A 170 11.55 -16.90 0.97
CA PHE A 170 10.14 -16.61 0.72
C PHE A 170 9.78 -15.14 0.98
N LEU A 171 10.32 -14.52 2.05
CA LEU A 171 10.16 -13.08 2.30
C LEU A 171 10.72 -12.23 1.15
N GLY A 172 11.89 -12.62 0.63
CA GLY A 172 12.50 -12.00 -0.55
C GLY A 172 11.65 -12.17 -1.80
N LEU A 173 11.11 -13.36 -2.04
CA LEU A 173 10.26 -13.68 -3.18
C LEU A 173 8.95 -12.87 -3.15
N VAL A 174 8.26 -12.85 -2.01
CA VAL A 174 7.05 -12.04 -1.79
C VAL A 174 7.34 -10.58 -2.06
N SER A 175 8.45 -10.05 -1.53
CA SER A 175 8.88 -8.66 -1.77
C SER A 175 9.15 -8.39 -3.26
N GLY A 176 9.75 -9.35 -3.97
CA GLY A 176 9.98 -9.28 -5.41
C GLY A 176 8.69 -9.20 -6.22
N ILE A 177 7.74 -10.12 -5.98
CA ILE A 177 6.43 -10.12 -6.65
C ILE A 177 5.70 -8.80 -6.39
N SER A 178 5.66 -8.33 -5.14
CA SER A 178 5.00 -7.07 -4.81
C SER A 178 5.66 -5.87 -5.48
N THR A 179 6.99 -5.85 -5.59
CA THR A 179 7.71 -4.79 -6.32
C THR A 179 7.33 -4.76 -7.79
N VAL A 180 7.20 -5.93 -8.43
CA VAL A 180 6.75 -6.03 -9.83
C VAL A 180 5.32 -5.51 -9.99
N LEU A 181 4.41 -5.91 -9.11
CA LEU A 181 3.01 -5.46 -9.14
C LEU A 181 2.89 -3.94 -8.91
N ILE A 182 3.69 -3.37 -8.00
CA ILE A 182 3.74 -1.93 -7.76
C ILE A 182 4.27 -1.22 -9.01
N THR A 183 5.35 -1.73 -9.61
CA THR A 183 5.94 -1.16 -10.84
C THR A 183 4.95 -1.21 -12.01
N LEU A 184 4.25 -2.33 -12.18
CA LEU A 184 3.17 -2.47 -13.16
C LEU A 184 2.06 -1.44 -12.93
N THR A 185 1.69 -1.22 -11.67
CA THR A 185 0.72 -0.19 -11.32
C THR A 185 1.15 1.19 -11.80
N VAL A 186 2.43 1.57 -11.62
CA VAL A 186 2.96 2.86 -12.11
C VAL A 186 2.87 2.96 -13.62
N ALA A 187 3.21 1.88 -14.33
CA ALA A 187 3.15 1.83 -15.78
C ALA A 187 1.70 1.98 -16.29
N LEU A 188 0.75 1.29 -15.66
CA LEU A 188 -0.67 1.39 -15.97
C LEU A 188 -1.22 2.79 -15.66
N SER A 189 -0.87 3.38 -14.52
CA SER A 189 -1.27 4.76 -14.19
C SER A 189 -0.72 5.79 -15.17
N LYS A 190 0.51 5.61 -15.69
CA LYS A 190 1.06 6.47 -16.75
C LYS A 190 0.29 6.30 -18.08
N LYS A 191 -0.16 5.10 -18.40
CA LYS A 191 -0.97 4.81 -19.60
C LYS A 191 -2.38 5.40 -19.48
N GLU A 192 -3.03 5.27 -18.32
CA GLU A 192 -4.32 5.91 -18.00
C GLU A 192 -4.27 7.44 -18.16
N ILE A 193 -3.13 8.08 -17.85
CA ILE A 193 -2.93 9.53 -18.04
C ILE A 193 -2.76 9.91 -19.53
N LYS A 194 -2.10 9.04 -20.33
CA LYS A 194 -1.90 9.25 -21.77
C LYS A 194 -3.17 8.96 -22.58
N GLU A 195 -3.98 8.00 -22.14
CA GLU A 195 -5.23 7.59 -22.77
C GLU A 195 -6.45 8.33 -22.21
N ALA A 196 -6.27 9.43 -21.48
CA ALA A 196 -7.38 10.34 -21.24
C ALA A 196 -7.56 11.21 -22.48
N PRO A 197 -8.46 10.88 -23.44
CA PRO A 197 -8.92 11.91 -24.34
C PRO A 197 -9.53 13.00 -23.45
N VAL A 198 -9.24 14.25 -23.80
CA VAL A 198 -10.05 15.39 -23.40
C VAL A 198 -11.49 15.06 -23.81
N LYS A 199 -12.25 14.39 -22.95
CA LYS A 199 -13.70 14.28 -23.10
C LYS A 199 -14.22 15.67 -22.78
N GLN A 200 -14.21 16.53 -23.80
CA GLN A 200 -15.14 17.63 -23.90
C GLN A 200 -16.51 17.08 -23.50
N PHE A 201 -17.10 17.80 -22.55
CA PHE A 201 -18.47 17.64 -22.09
C PHE A 201 -19.38 17.29 -23.28
N SER A 202 -19.96 16.08 -23.28
CA SER A 202 -20.94 15.71 -24.31
C SER A 202 -22.18 16.63 -24.17
N PRO A 203 -22.61 17.34 -25.24
CA PRO A 203 -23.73 18.30 -25.18
C PRO A 203 -25.08 17.67 -24.78
N SER A 204 -25.19 16.34 -24.83
CA SER A 204 -26.43 15.59 -24.59
C SER A 204 -26.99 15.74 -23.18
N TYR A 205 -26.16 15.94 -22.16
CA TYR A 205 -26.64 16.08 -20.76
C TYR A 205 -27.13 17.50 -20.42
N GLN A 206 -26.72 18.51 -21.18
CA GLN A 206 -27.25 19.88 -21.04
C GLN A 206 -28.56 20.06 -21.80
N SER A 207 -28.73 19.37 -22.93
CA SER A 207 -29.99 19.36 -23.70
C SER A 207 -31.16 18.84 -22.86
N GLU A 208 -30.98 17.75 -22.12
CA GLU A 208 -32.03 17.16 -21.30
C GLU A 208 -32.41 18.08 -20.13
N LYS A 209 -31.40 18.66 -19.45
CA LYS A 209 -31.65 19.58 -18.32
C LYS A 209 -32.30 20.90 -18.74
N ASN A 210 -32.03 21.36 -19.96
CA ASN A 210 -32.68 22.55 -20.53
C ASN A 210 -34.10 22.23 -21.04
N ALA A 211 -34.34 21.03 -21.57
CA ALA A 211 -35.68 20.57 -21.94
C ALA A 211 -36.62 20.50 -20.71
N TRP A 212 -36.14 19.95 -19.59
CA TRP A 212 -36.93 19.93 -18.34
C TRP A 212 -37.20 21.32 -17.76
N LYS A 213 -36.27 22.28 -17.93
CA LYS A 213 -36.50 23.67 -17.52
C LYS A 213 -37.49 24.42 -18.44
N GLY A 214 -37.45 24.17 -19.74
CA GLY A 214 -38.41 24.76 -20.70
C GLY A 214 -39.85 24.29 -20.44
N ILE A 215 -40.03 23.00 -20.13
CA ILE A 215 -41.34 22.42 -19.81
C ILE A 215 -41.89 22.97 -18.48
N GLN A 216 -41.03 23.24 -17.50
CA GLN A 216 -41.45 23.83 -16.22
C GLN A 216 -41.82 25.31 -16.33
N LEU A 217 -41.19 26.07 -17.23
CA LEU A 217 -41.53 27.49 -17.44
C LEU A 217 -42.82 27.66 -18.25
N ALA A 218 -43.09 26.77 -19.22
CA ALA A 218 -44.36 26.80 -19.96
C ALA A 218 -45.57 26.54 -19.06
N LYS A 219 -45.44 25.65 -18.06
CA LYS A 219 -46.52 25.33 -17.12
C LYS A 219 -46.88 26.44 -16.12
N VAL A 220 -46.04 27.48 -15.98
CA VAL A 220 -46.27 28.62 -15.08
C VAL A 220 -46.93 29.80 -15.81
N SER A 221 -46.95 29.78 -17.14
CA SER A 221 -47.50 30.84 -17.99
C SER A 221 -48.96 30.62 -18.40
N GLU A 222 -49.57 29.48 -18.06
CA GLU A 222 -50.98 29.15 -18.35
C GLU A 222 -51.87 29.07 -17.09
N GLY A 223 -51.46 29.72 -15.99
CA GLY A 223 -52.23 29.84 -14.75
C GLY A 223 -52.64 31.27 -14.46
#